data_AF-A0A812A2X5-F1
#
_entry.id   AF-A0A812A2X5-F1
#
_cell.length_a   1.000
_cell.length_b   1.000
_cell.length_c   1.000
_cell.angle_alpha   90.00
_cell.angle_beta   90.00
_cell.angle_gamma   90.00
#
_symmetry.space_group_name_H-M   'P 1'
#
loop_
_entity.id
_entity.type
_entity.pdbx_description
1 polymer ?
#
loop_
_entity_poly.entity_id
_entity_poly.type
_entity_poly.pdbx_seq_one_letter_code
_entity_poly.pdbx_strand_id
1 'polypeptide(L)' 'MSIGNEYEGKTVLVTGGAGCIGTNLCRKLSELNAEKVISRMKSIYPSR' A
#
# COMPACT_ATOMS: atom_id res chain seq x y z
N MET A 1 7.82 -23.90 -0.40
CA MET A 1 8.04 -22.51 -0.86
C MET A 1 7.78 -21.62 0.34
N SER A 2 8.83 -21.13 0.99
CA SER A 2 8.71 -20.26 2.15
C SER A 2 8.09 -18.95 1.68
N ILE A 3 6.92 -18.57 2.19
CA ILE A 3 6.26 -17.28 1.89
C ILE A 3 7.00 -16.09 2.56
N GLY A 4 8.33 -16.22 2.72
CA GLY A 4 9.18 -15.29 3.42
C GLY A 4 9.41 -14.07 2.55
N ASN A 5 8.61 -13.04 2.78
CA ASN A 5 8.94 -11.65 2.50
C ASN A 5 9.21 -11.29 1.03
N GLU A 6 8.32 -11.72 0.11
CA GLU A 6 8.39 -11.32 -1.32
C GLU A 6 8.40 -9.79 -1.56
N TYR A 7 8.01 -9.01 -0.55
CA TYR A 7 7.88 -7.55 -0.57
C TYR A 7 8.99 -6.83 0.21
N GLU A 8 9.89 -7.57 0.86
CA GLU A 8 10.99 -6.98 1.64
C GLU A 8 11.96 -6.21 0.74
N GLY A 9 12.24 -4.96 1.11
CA GLY A 9 13.10 -4.08 0.32
C GLY A 9 12.51 -3.68 -1.04
N LYS A 10 11.21 -3.93 -1.29
CA LYS A 10 10.52 -3.47 -2.50
C LYS A 10 9.70 -2.22 -2.23
N THR A 11 9.60 -1.38 -3.27
CA THR A 11 8.65 -0.26 -3.30
C THR A 11 7.30 -0.74 -3.83
N VAL A 12 6.23 -0.48 -3.09
CA VAL A 12 4.85 -0.90 -3.42
C VAL A 12 3.92 0.31 -3.52
N LEU A 13 3.23 0.45 -4.66
CA LEU A 13 2.20 1.46 -4.88
C LEU A 13 0.81 0.86 -4.64
N VAL A 14 0.08 1.40 -3.67
CA VAL A 14 -1.30 0.97 -3.36
C VAL A 14 -2.27 2.05 -3.84
N THR A 15 -3.04 1.75 -4.89
CA THR A 15 -4.14 2.62 -5.33
C THR A 15 -5.37 2.38 -4.45
N GLY A 16 -6.01 3.45 -3.97
CA GLY A 16 -7.13 3.33 -3.03
C GLY A 16 -6.70 2.87 -1.63
N GLY A 17 -5.41 3.02 -1.28
CA GLY A 17 -4.84 2.55 -0.02
C GLY A 17 -5.41 3.22 1.25
N ALA A 18 -6.20 4.28 1.10
CA ALA A 18 -6.92 4.96 2.20
C ALA A 18 -8.37 4.48 2.37
N GLY A 19 -8.85 3.52 1.55
CA GLY A 19 -10.16 2.90 1.70
C GLY A 19 -10.18 1.79 2.75
N CYS A 20 -11.37 1.25 3.06
CA CYS A 20 -11.58 0.23 4.10
C CYS A 20 -10.64 -0.99 4.00
N ILE A 21 -10.40 -1.48 2.78
CA ILE A 21 -9.49 -2.62 2.53
C ILE A 21 -8.04 -2.17 2.40
N GLY A 22 -7.83 -1.01 1.78
CA GLY A 22 -6.51 -0.45 1.51
C GLY A 22 -5.69 -0.22 2.78
N THR A 23 -6.33 0.25 3.86
CA THR A 23 -5.66 0.52 5.13
C THR A 23 -5.06 -0.75 5.76
N ASN A 24 -5.80 -1.86 5.76
CA ASN A 24 -5.32 -3.13 6.29
C ASN A 24 -4.24 -3.77 5.41
N LEU A 25 -4.36 -3.60 4.08
CA LEU A 25 -3.34 -4.05 3.13
C LEU A 25 -2.02 -3.28 3.33
N CYS A 26 -2.08 -1.95 3.41
CA CYS A 26 -0.92 -1.10 3.68
C CYS A 26 -0.24 -1.50 5.00
N ARG A 27 -1.02 -1.79 6.06
CA ARG A 27 -0.49 -2.23 7.35
C ARG A 27 0.29 -3.54 7.25
N LYS A 28 -0.27 -4.56 6.58
CA LYS A 28 0.41 -5.84 6.35
C LYS A 28 1.65 -5.70 5.47
N LEU A 29 1.63 -4.83 4.47
CA LEU A 29 2.80 -4.57 3.63
C LEU A 29 3.91 -3.88 4.43
N SER A 30 3.57 -2.98 5.36
CA SER A 30 4.54 -2.37 6.27
C SER A 30 5.16 -3.39 7.25
N GLU A 31 4.39 -4.37 7.72
CA GLU A 31 4.88 -5.45 8.58
C GLU A 31 5.87 -6.39 7.86
N LEU A 32 5.83 -6.43 6.52
CA LEU A 32 6.72 -7.23 5.67
C LEU A 32 7.99 -6.49 5.21
N ASN A 33 8.39 -5.42 5.91
CA ASN A 33 9.54 -4.57 5.55
C ASN A 33 9.50 -4.02 4.10
N ALA A 34 8.32 -3.69 3.58
CA ALA A 34 8.23 -2.95 2.33
C ALA A 34 8.88 -1.58 2.50
N GLU A 35 9.89 -1.27 1.68
CA GLU A 35 10.73 -0.08 1.83
C GLU A 35 9.93 1.22 1.73
N LYS A 36 8.86 1.21 0.92
CA LYS A 36 8.00 2.37 0.71
C LYS A 36 6.60 1.96 0.27
N VAL A 37 5.60 2.34 1.05
CA VAL A 37 4.16 2.16 0.73
C VAL A 37 3.56 3.51 0.39
N ILE A 38 3.17 3.70 -0.87
CA ILE A 38 2.52 4.95 -1.33
C ILE A 38 1.03 4.67 -1.52
N SER A 39 0.16 5.35 -0.76
CA SER A 39 -1.28 5.33 -0.97
C SER A 39 -1.70 6.50 -1.85
N ARG A 40 -2.22 6.23 -3.06
CA ARG A 40 -2.87 7.27 -3.88
C ARG A 40 -4.38 7.08 -3.88
N MET A 41 -5.09 8.15 -3.57
CA MET A 41 -6.53 8.28 -3.79
C MET A 41 -6.76 9.34 -4.86
N LYS A 42 -7.57 9.02 -5.87
CA LYS A 42 -7.97 10.00 -6.89
C LYS A 42 -9.06 10.87 -6.27
N SER A 43 -8.76 12.15 -6.01
CA SER A 43 -9.81 13.13 -5.77
C SER A 43 -10.58 13.30 -7.08
N ILE A 44 -11.82 12.82 -7.12
CA ILE A 44 -12.74 12.99 -8.26
C ILE A 44 -13.56 14.27 -8.16
N TYR A 45 -13.38 15.05 -7.08
CA TYR A 45 -13.91 16.41 -7.02
C TYR A 45 -12.91 17.36 -7.68
N PRO A 46 -13.25 17.97 -8.82
CA PRO A 46 -12.47 19.10 -9.32
C PRO A 46 -12.56 20.21 -8.27
N SER A 47 -11.41 20.67 -7.81
CA SER A 47 -11.28 21.94 -7.09
C SER A 47 -11.86 23.02 -8.00
N ARG A 48 -13.07 23.48 -7.70
CA ARG A 48 -13.62 24.70 -8.27
C ARG A 48 -12.80 25.89 -7.83
#